data_AF-A0A8K0QUZ0-F1
#
_entry.id   AF-A0A8K0QUZ0-F1
#
_cell.length_a   1.000
_cell.length_b   1.000
_cell.length_c   1.000
_cell.angle_alpha   90.00
_cell.angle_beta   90.00
_cell.angle_gamma   90.00
#
_symmetry.space_group_name_H-M   'P 1'
#
loop_
_entity.id
_entity.type
_entity.pdbx_description
1 polymer ?
#
loop_
_entity_poly.entity_id
_entity_poly.type
_entity_poly.pdbx_seq_one_letter_code
_entity_poly.pdbx_strand_id
1 'polypeptide(L)'
;MSSPPSVCDAAQIRTSLMFLAQAVREMTPAGAKPIPSNPSRFNLLARPTFNTCRICGLPGHHSTNIKTAASCRVAILSLTGFWEDIAGHVSFLYRGHDRFHKAILANKPTYEMRLDNGGLKGGDLEDVLVERLTRGWLKFLAHFARIRAKANVVLSQQDLTEYELGVRNLSEFLLNGLTLSDLFEQSVAKQE
;
A
#
# COMPACT_ATOMS: atom_id res chain seq x y z
N MET A 1 -20.71 -7.83 26.61
CA MET A 1 -21.82 -7.09 25.99
C MET A 1 -21.25 -5.77 25.50
N SER A 2 -21.07 -5.62 24.19
CA SER A 2 -20.53 -4.39 23.60
C SER A 2 -21.68 -3.46 23.28
N SER A 3 -21.64 -2.23 23.79
CA SER A 3 -22.61 -1.18 23.45
C SER A 3 -22.64 -0.98 21.93
N PRO A 4 -23.82 -0.70 21.33
CA PRO A 4 -23.89 -0.39 19.92
C PRO A 4 -23.03 0.84 19.61
N PRO A 5 -22.32 0.88 18.47
CA PRO A 5 -21.52 2.02 18.07
C PRO A 5 -22.40 3.27 18.05
N SER A 6 -21.86 4.41 18.52
CA SER A 6 -22.61 5.66 18.44
C SER A 6 -22.93 5.97 16.98
N VAL A 7 -23.99 6.74 16.71
CA VAL A 7 -24.38 7.12 15.35
C VAL A 7 -23.21 7.81 14.60
N CYS A 8 -22.34 8.49 15.33
CA CYS A 8 -21.12 9.11 14.79
C CYS A 8 -20.08 8.06 14.35
N ASP A 9 -19.89 7.00 15.14
CA ASP A 9 -18.94 5.91 14.84
C ASP A 9 -19.39 5.09 13.62
N ALA A 10 -20.69 4.79 13.52
CA ALA A 10 -21.24 4.03 12.39
C ALA A 10 -21.07 4.77 11.05
N ALA A 11 -21.24 6.10 11.05
CA ALA A 11 -21.02 6.93 9.87
C ALA A 11 -19.54 6.96 9.45
N GLN A 12 -18.62 7.11 10.42
CA GLN A 12 -17.18 7.12 10.15
C GLN A 12 -16.64 5.76 9.68
N ILE A 13 -17.17 4.66 10.23
CA ILE A 13 -16.88 3.29 9.76
C ILE A 13 -17.30 3.15 8.30
N ARG A 14 -18.51 3.58 7.94
CA ARG A 14 -18.99 3.53 6.55
C ARG A 14 -18.09 4.35 5.62
N THR A 15 -17.76 5.58 5.99
CA THR A 15 -16.87 6.44 5.19
C THR A 15 -15.51 5.78 4.98
N SER A 16 -14.93 5.19 6.03
CA SER A 16 -13.63 4.50 5.93
C SER A 16 -13.71 3.25 5.06
N LEU A 17 -14.75 2.43 5.19
CA LEU A 17 -14.96 1.26 4.32
C LEU A 17 -15.15 1.67 2.86
N MET A 18 -15.93 2.73 2.59
CA MET A 18 -16.12 3.26 1.25
C MET A 18 -14.81 3.78 0.65
N PHE A 19 -14.00 4.49 1.45
CA PHE A 19 -12.69 4.96 1.03
C PHE A 19 -11.78 3.79 0.64
N LEU A 20 -11.65 2.78 1.51
CA LEU A 20 -10.82 1.60 1.23
C LEU A 20 -11.33 0.81 0.03
N ALA A 21 -12.65 0.66 -0.13
CA ALA A 21 -13.25 -0.02 -1.28
C ALA A 21 -12.93 0.70 -2.60
N GLN A 22 -13.02 2.03 -2.61
CA GLN A 22 -12.65 2.83 -3.77
C GLN A 22 -11.14 2.72 -4.07
N ALA A 23 -10.30 2.82 -3.04
CA ALA A 23 -8.84 2.68 -3.18
C ALA A 23 -8.47 1.29 -3.75
N VAL A 24 -9.04 0.21 -3.21
CA VAL A 24 -8.83 -1.16 -3.69
C VAL A 24 -9.28 -1.34 -5.12
N ARG A 25 -10.43 -0.77 -5.52
CA ARG A 25 -10.87 -0.78 -6.92
C ARG A 25 -9.83 -0.15 -7.83
N GLU A 26 -9.28 0.99 -7.41
CA GLU A 26 -8.25 1.73 -8.14
C GLU A 26 -6.87 1.06 -8.14
N MET A 27 -6.62 0.07 -7.27
CA MET A 27 -5.41 -0.76 -7.29
C MET A 27 -5.42 -1.82 -8.39
N THR A 28 -6.56 -2.05 -9.05
CA THR A 28 -6.68 -3.03 -10.13
C THR A 28 -6.49 -2.38 -11.51
N PRO A 29 -5.89 -3.06 -12.49
CA PRO A 29 -5.71 -2.48 -13.83
C PRO A 29 -7.02 -2.00 -14.48
N ALA A 30 -8.12 -2.72 -14.24
CA ALA A 30 -9.45 -2.39 -14.77
C ALA A 30 -10.12 -1.21 -14.05
N GLY A 31 -9.84 -1.02 -12.75
CA GLY A 31 -10.44 0.04 -11.94
C GLY A 31 -9.56 1.27 -11.74
N ALA A 32 -8.28 1.22 -12.12
CA ALA A 32 -7.35 2.31 -11.93
C ALA A 32 -7.79 3.59 -12.66
N LYS A 33 -7.67 4.74 -11.99
CA LYS A 33 -7.85 6.06 -12.60
C LYS A 33 -6.65 6.46 -13.45
N PRO A 34 -6.82 7.26 -14.52
CA PRO A 34 -5.70 7.80 -15.28
C PRO A 34 -4.71 8.52 -14.35
N ILE A 35 -3.41 8.41 -14.65
CA ILE A 35 -2.40 9.12 -13.86
C ILE A 35 -2.54 10.61 -14.17
N PRO A 36 -2.82 11.47 -13.17
CA PRO A 36 -2.90 12.92 -13.39
C PRO A 36 -1.51 13.50 -13.66
N SER A 37 -1.44 14.66 -14.31
CA SER A 37 -0.17 15.34 -14.62
C SER A 37 0.64 15.70 -13.37
N ASN A 38 -0.05 15.97 -12.25
CA ASN A 38 0.55 16.27 -10.95
C ASN A 38 -0.06 15.34 -9.89
N PRO A 39 0.45 14.10 -9.75
CA PRO A 39 -0.12 13.14 -8.82
C PRO A 39 0.11 13.59 -7.38
N SER A 40 -0.97 13.67 -6.59
CA SER A 40 -0.93 13.86 -5.14
C SER A 40 -1.65 12.70 -4.47
N ARG A 41 -0.99 12.08 -3.49
CA ARG A 41 -1.51 10.91 -2.73
C ARG A 41 -2.12 9.86 -3.66
N PHE A 42 -1.38 9.49 -4.71
CA PHE A 42 -1.86 8.62 -5.81
C PHE A 42 -1.08 7.31 -5.91
N ASN A 43 -1.79 6.20 -6.14
CA ASN A 43 -1.16 4.90 -6.36
C ASN A 43 -0.60 4.74 -7.79
N LEU A 44 0.66 5.13 -7.97
CA LEU A 44 1.39 4.99 -9.23
C LEU A 44 1.76 3.54 -9.59
N LEU A 45 1.51 2.55 -8.71
CA LEU A 45 1.83 1.13 -8.92
C LEU A 45 0.61 0.27 -9.28
N ALA A 46 -0.59 0.86 -9.37
CA ALA A 46 -1.84 0.14 -9.66
C ALA A 46 -1.88 -0.55 -11.03
N ARG A 47 -1.00 -0.17 -11.96
CA ARG A 47 -1.01 -0.63 -13.35
C ARG A 47 0.31 -1.33 -13.70
N PRO A 48 0.29 -2.29 -14.64
CA PRO A 48 1.51 -2.68 -15.36
C PRO A 48 2.02 -1.46 -16.14
N THR A 49 3.28 -1.11 -15.95
CA THR A 49 3.88 0.11 -16.53
C THR A 49 5.00 -0.24 -17.48
N PHE A 50 4.85 0.13 -18.75
CA PHE A 50 5.83 -0.16 -19.81
C PHE A 50 6.85 0.98 -20.02
N ASN A 51 6.48 2.21 -19.65
CA ASN A 51 7.33 3.40 -19.74
C ASN A 51 7.49 4.02 -18.35
N THR A 52 8.48 3.53 -17.59
CA THR A 52 8.78 4.02 -16.24
C THR A 52 10.03 4.88 -16.22
N CYS A 53 10.10 5.79 -15.24
CA CYS A 53 11.31 6.56 -14.97
C CYS A 53 12.48 5.63 -14.64
N ARG A 54 13.65 5.81 -15.25
CA ARG A 54 14.84 4.96 -15.00
C ARG A 54 15.41 5.10 -13.58
N ILE A 55 15.08 6.18 -12.89
CA ILE A 55 15.56 6.46 -11.54
C ILE A 55 14.64 5.79 -10.53
N CYS A 56 13.40 6.25 -10.38
CA CYS A 56 12.48 5.70 -9.37
C CYS A 56 11.64 4.52 -9.86
N GLY A 57 11.59 4.23 -11.16
CA GLY A 57 10.77 3.13 -11.70
C GLY A 57 9.27 3.39 -11.65
N LEU A 58 8.83 4.63 -11.43
CA LEU A 58 7.43 5.04 -11.44
C LEU A 58 7.04 5.65 -12.79
N PRO A 59 5.78 5.50 -13.22
CA PRO A 59 5.25 6.11 -14.46
C PRO A 59 4.97 7.62 -14.31
N GLY A 60 4.59 8.26 -15.41
CA GLY A 60 4.06 9.63 -15.44
C GLY A 60 5.11 10.74 -15.49
N HIS A 61 6.40 10.40 -15.39
CA HIS A 61 7.50 11.36 -15.53
C HIS A 61 8.77 10.67 -16.03
N HIS A 62 9.75 11.49 -16.42
CA HIS A 62 11.09 11.04 -16.77
C HIS A 62 12.13 11.92 -16.06
N SER A 63 13.22 11.31 -15.61
CA SER A 63 14.35 12.02 -15.05
C SER A 63 15.64 11.43 -15.62
N THR A 64 16.49 12.30 -16.16
CA THR A 64 17.72 11.93 -16.86
C THR A 64 18.91 11.77 -15.91
N ASN A 65 18.89 12.45 -14.76
CA ASN A 65 19.95 12.44 -13.76
C ASN A 65 19.36 12.39 -12.34
N ILE A 66 19.92 11.54 -11.48
CA ILE A 66 19.49 11.39 -10.09
C ILE A 66 19.68 12.68 -9.28
N LYS A 67 20.69 13.48 -9.60
CA LYS A 67 20.98 14.75 -8.92
C LYS A 67 19.95 15.84 -9.20
N THR A 68 19.13 15.70 -10.25
CA THR A 68 18.08 16.66 -10.65
C THR A 68 16.69 16.01 -10.68
N ALA A 69 16.49 14.93 -9.92
CA ALA A 69 15.30 14.10 -9.96
C ALA A 69 14.13 14.63 -9.08
N ALA A 70 13.83 15.93 -9.18
CA ALA A 70 12.74 16.55 -8.41
C ALA A 70 11.38 15.87 -8.68
N SER A 71 11.10 15.51 -9.94
CA SER A 71 9.88 14.77 -10.30
C SER A 71 9.84 13.36 -9.68
N CYS A 72 10.99 12.70 -9.48
CA CYS A 72 11.03 11.44 -8.76
C CYS A 72 10.67 11.63 -7.30
N ARG A 73 11.16 12.68 -6.64
CA ARG A 73 10.78 13.00 -5.25
C ARG A 73 9.28 13.18 -5.13
N VAL A 74 8.68 14.00 -5.99
CA VAL A 74 7.22 14.23 -6.02
C VAL A 74 6.45 12.92 -6.20
N ALA A 75 6.87 12.09 -7.16
CA ALA A 75 6.20 10.81 -7.42
C ALA A 75 6.29 9.83 -6.24
N ILE A 76 7.46 9.73 -5.60
CA ILE A 76 7.66 8.85 -4.43
C ILE A 76 6.84 9.34 -3.23
N LEU A 77 6.83 10.66 -2.97
CA LEU A 77 6.03 11.23 -1.89
C LEU A 77 4.53 11.09 -2.15
N SER A 78 4.08 11.26 -3.39
CA SER A 78 2.70 11.02 -3.77
C SER A 78 2.27 9.57 -3.51
N LEU A 79 3.12 8.60 -3.89
CA LEU A 79 2.85 7.20 -3.64
C LEU A 79 2.89 6.85 -2.13
N THR A 80 3.81 7.45 -1.38
CA THR A 80 3.92 7.25 0.07
C THR A 80 2.69 7.82 0.78
N GLY A 81 2.28 9.05 0.43
CA GLY A 81 1.10 9.70 0.98
C GLY A 81 -0.20 8.95 0.69
N PHE A 82 -0.32 8.30 -0.46
CA PHE A 82 -1.46 7.40 -0.73
C PHE A 82 -1.57 6.29 0.33
N TRP A 83 -0.44 5.68 0.72
CA TRP A 83 -0.41 4.62 1.71
C TRP A 83 -0.60 5.13 3.15
N GLU A 84 -0.17 6.36 3.44
CA GLU A 84 -0.49 7.02 4.71
C GLU A 84 -2.00 7.21 4.90
N ASP A 85 -2.72 7.65 3.85
CA ASP A 85 -4.19 7.76 3.90
C ASP A 85 -4.85 6.41 4.19
N ILE A 86 -4.39 5.36 3.50
CA ILE A 86 -4.85 4.00 3.75
C ILE A 86 -4.56 3.59 5.19
N ALA A 87 -3.37 3.86 5.71
CA ALA A 87 -2.98 3.49 7.07
C ALA A 87 -3.90 4.13 8.12
N GLY A 88 -4.30 5.40 7.91
CA GLY A 88 -5.28 6.07 8.76
C GLY A 88 -6.62 5.32 8.83
N HIS A 89 -7.19 4.96 7.69
CA HIS A 89 -8.46 4.23 7.63
C HIS A 89 -8.35 2.78 8.13
N VAL A 90 -7.25 2.08 7.82
CA VAL A 90 -6.99 0.73 8.31
C VAL A 90 -6.88 0.72 9.84
N SER A 91 -6.09 1.63 10.41
CA SER A 91 -5.93 1.75 11.86
C SER A 91 -7.25 2.06 12.56
N PHE A 92 -8.04 2.99 12.00
CA PHE A 92 -9.37 3.32 12.52
C PHE A 92 -10.32 2.10 12.50
N LEU A 93 -10.43 1.41 11.37
CA LEU A 93 -11.31 0.25 11.23
C LEU A 93 -10.84 -0.94 12.07
N TYR A 94 -9.53 -1.15 12.18
CA TYR A 94 -8.98 -2.22 13.02
C TYR A 94 -9.36 -2.06 14.51
N ARG A 95 -9.46 -0.81 14.99
CA ARG A 95 -9.84 -0.51 16.39
C ARG A 95 -11.35 -0.50 16.61
N GLY A 96 -12.13 -0.09 15.61
CA GLY A 96 -13.56 0.21 15.77
C GLY A 96 -14.54 -0.71 15.04
N HIS A 97 -14.07 -1.65 14.21
CA HIS A 97 -14.93 -2.49 13.37
C HIS A 97 -14.56 -3.98 13.44
N ASP A 98 -15.32 -4.74 14.23
CA ASP A 98 -15.07 -6.16 14.56
C ASP A 98 -14.81 -7.06 13.35
N ARG A 99 -15.58 -6.90 12.26
CA ARG A 99 -15.38 -7.73 11.05
C ARG A 99 -14.05 -7.42 10.36
N PHE A 100 -13.67 -6.15 10.31
CA PHE A 100 -12.40 -5.74 9.70
C PHE A 100 -11.22 -6.15 10.58
N HIS A 101 -11.36 -6.00 11.90
CA HIS A 101 -10.39 -6.53 12.86
C HIS A 101 -10.15 -8.03 12.67
N LYS A 102 -11.22 -8.83 12.58
CA LYS A 102 -11.12 -10.27 12.33
C LYS A 102 -10.48 -10.59 10.97
N ALA A 103 -10.83 -9.84 9.92
CA ALA A 103 -10.24 -10.00 8.60
C ALA A 103 -8.72 -9.74 8.60
N ILE A 104 -8.26 -8.73 9.36
CA ILE A 104 -6.83 -8.46 9.58
C ILE A 104 -6.15 -9.65 10.28
N LEU A 105 -6.71 -10.13 11.40
CA LEU A 105 -6.12 -11.26 12.14
C LEU A 105 -6.10 -12.57 11.34
N ALA A 106 -7.09 -12.78 10.46
CA ALA A 106 -7.15 -13.95 9.60
C ALA A 106 -6.26 -13.85 8.35
N ASN A 107 -5.70 -12.67 8.07
CA ASN A 107 -4.89 -12.44 6.88
C ASN A 107 -3.55 -13.18 6.96
N LYS A 108 -3.20 -13.86 5.86
CA LYS A 108 -1.97 -14.65 5.74
C LYS A 108 -1.13 -14.07 4.60
N PRO A 109 -0.31 -13.03 4.85
CA PRO A 109 0.55 -12.45 3.84
C PRO A 109 1.57 -13.48 3.35
N THR A 110 1.85 -13.51 2.04
CA THR A 110 2.95 -14.29 1.46
C THR A 110 3.81 -13.41 0.56
N TYR A 111 5.05 -13.83 0.31
CA TYR A 111 5.96 -13.06 -0.53
C TYR A 111 5.46 -12.90 -1.96
N GLU A 112 4.76 -13.89 -2.51
CA GLU A 112 4.21 -13.94 -3.87
C GLU A 112 3.10 -12.90 -4.07
N MET A 113 2.43 -12.46 -3.00
CA MET A 113 1.33 -11.49 -3.08
C MET A 113 1.75 -10.12 -3.66
N ARG A 114 3.06 -9.83 -3.72
CA ARG A 114 3.61 -8.62 -4.38
C ARG A 114 3.46 -8.62 -5.90
N LEU A 115 3.23 -9.79 -6.51
CA LEU A 115 3.15 -9.98 -7.95
C LEU A 115 1.72 -9.75 -8.46
N ASP A 116 1.61 -9.30 -9.70
CA ASP A 116 0.32 -8.99 -10.34
C ASP A 116 -0.51 -10.24 -10.72
N ASN A 117 0.07 -11.44 -10.63
CA ASN A 117 -0.55 -12.72 -11.01
C ASN A 117 -1.42 -13.35 -9.92
N GLY A 118 -1.87 -12.56 -8.94
CA GLY A 118 -2.78 -13.03 -7.88
C GLY A 118 -4.23 -13.18 -8.33
N GLY A 119 -4.90 -14.24 -7.86
CA GLY A 119 -6.34 -14.45 -8.07
C GLY A 119 -7.23 -13.43 -7.37
N LEU A 120 -8.54 -13.52 -7.60
CA LEU A 120 -9.56 -12.80 -6.82
C LEU A 120 -9.92 -13.64 -5.58
N LYS A 121 -9.68 -13.13 -4.37
CA LYS A 121 -10.33 -13.69 -3.18
C LYS A 121 -11.82 -13.35 -3.24
N GLY A 122 -12.64 -14.39 -3.12
CA GLY A 122 -14.06 -14.23 -2.83
C GLY A 122 -14.31 -14.24 -1.31
N GLY A 123 -15.47 -13.77 -0.87
CA GLY A 123 -15.86 -13.77 0.53
C GLY A 123 -16.46 -12.46 0.96
N ASP A 124 -16.37 -12.19 2.27
CA ASP A 124 -16.84 -10.95 2.86
C ASP A 124 -16.06 -9.74 2.36
N LEU A 125 -16.72 -8.58 2.34
CA LEU A 125 -16.11 -7.33 1.87
C LEU A 125 -14.76 -7.07 2.55
N GLU A 126 -14.72 -7.18 3.88
CA GLU A 126 -13.53 -6.91 4.68
C GLU A 126 -12.36 -7.83 4.33
N ASP A 127 -12.64 -9.12 4.09
CA ASP A 127 -11.63 -10.09 3.69
C ASP A 127 -11.00 -9.77 2.33
N VAL A 128 -11.83 -9.32 1.40
CA VAL A 128 -11.40 -8.89 0.06
C VAL A 128 -10.59 -7.60 0.14
N LEU A 129 -11.04 -6.63 0.96
CA LEU A 129 -10.31 -5.38 1.17
C LEU A 129 -8.93 -5.64 1.77
N VAL A 130 -8.86 -6.39 2.87
CA VAL A 130 -7.59 -6.69 3.55
C VAL A 130 -6.62 -7.43 2.62
N GLU A 131 -7.07 -8.44 1.89
CA GLU A 131 -6.22 -9.19 0.96
C GLU A 131 -5.67 -8.28 -0.15
N ARG A 132 -6.52 -7.44 -0.75
CA ARG A 132 -6.11 -6.52 -1.82
C ARG A 132 -5.17 -5.43 -1.34
N LEU A 133 -5.43 -4.85 -0.17
CA LEU A 133 -4.53 -3.90 0.47
C LEU A 133 -3.18 -4.55 0.75
N THR A 134 -3.16 -5.79 1.24
CA THR A 134 -1.93 -6.55 1.52
C THR A 134 -1.10 -6.74 0.24
N ARG A 135 -1.72 -7.14 -0.87
CA ARG A 135 -1.04 -7.27 -2.17
C ARG A 135 -0.44 -5.94 -2.64
N GLY A 136 -1.26 -4.88 -2.63
CA GLY A 136 -0.81 -3.55 -3.03
C GLY A 136 0.34 -3.05 -2.16
N TRP A 137 0.27 -3.30 -0.86
CA TRP A 137 1.28 -2.91 0.10
C TRP A 137 2.60 -3.64 -0.13
N LEU A 138 2.55 -4.97 -0.33
CA LEU A 138 3.74 -5.75 -0.67
C LEU A 138 4.36 -5.31 -2.00
N LYS A 139 3.54 -4.96 -3.00
CA LYS A 139 4.03 -4.38 -4.27
C LYS A 139 4.75 -3.05 -4.04
N PHE A 140 4.22 -2.20 -3.17
CA PHE A 140 4.87 -0.96 -2.76
C PHE A 140 6.20 -1.19 -2.04
N LEU A 141 6.23 -2.09 -1.06
CA LEU A 141 7.46 -2.44 -0.34
C LEU A 141 8.52 -3.01 -1.29
N ALA A 142 8.15 -3.92 -2.17
CA ALA A 142 9.05 -4.50 -3.15
C ALA A 142 9.58 -3.45 -4.14
N HIS A 143 8.73 -2.52 -4.57
CA HIS A 143 9.15 -1.40 -5.40
C HIS A 143 10.17 -0.51 -4.68
N PHE A 144 9.87 -0.11 -3.43
CA PHE A 144 10.75 0.77 -2.67
C PHE A 144 12.09 0.10 -2.36
N ALA A 145 12.08 -1.19 -1.96
CA ALA A 145 13.29 -1.97 -1.73
C ALA A 145 14.22 -1.97 -2.95
N ARG A 146 13.67 -2.12 -4.16
CA ARG A 146 14.42 -2.07 -5.42
C ARG A 146 15.06 -0.70 -5.68
N ILE A 147 14.43 0.39 -5.26
CA ILE A 147 14.92 1.75 -5.50
C ILE A 147 15.61 2.38 -4.29
N ARG A 148 15.75 1.67 -3.16
CA ARG A 148 16.17 2.23 -1.85
C ARG A 148 17.42 3.11 -1.93
N ALA A 149 18.48 2.61 -2.58
CA ALA A 149 19.72 3.37 -2.73
C ALA A 149 19.52 4.70 -3.50
N LYS A 150 18.64 4.70 -4.51
CA LYS A 150 18.30 5.90 -5.26
C LYS A 150 17.35 6.81 -4.48
N ALA A 151 16.41 6.24 -3.74
CA ALA A 151 15.50 6.98 -2.88
C ALA A 151 16.27 7.77 -1.82
N ASN A 152 17.32 7.20 -1.22
CA ASN A 152 18.20 7.89 -0.25
C ASN A 152 18.94 9.11 -0.82
N VAL A 153 19.08 9.21 -2.15
CA VAL A 153 19.68 10.38 -2.81
C VAL A 153 18.62 11.43 -3.17
N VAL A 154 17.41 10.99 -3.48
CA VAL A 154 16.31 11.82 -3.98
C VAL A 154 15.45 12.41 -2.86
N LEU A 155 15.30 11.67 -1.76
CA LEU A 155 14.50 12.04 -0.61
C LEU A 155 15.37 12.72 0.46
N SER A 156 14.77 13.65 1.19
CA SER A 156 15.39 14.21 2.39
C SER A 156 15.35 13.21 3.55
N GLN A 157 16.12 13.47 4.60
CA GLN A 157 16.10 12.64 5.81
C GLN A 157 14.70 12.63 6.47
N GLN A 158 13.98 13.75 6.41
CA GLN A 158 12.62 13.83 6.93
C GLN A 158 11.67 12.93 6.12
N ASP A 159 11.71 13.02 4.79
CA ASP A 159 10.89 12.19 3.89
C ASP A 159 11.11 10.68 4.16
N LEU A 160 12.37 10.28 4.39
CA LEU A 160 12.72 8.90 4.71
C LEU A 160 12.17 8.46 6.08
N THR A 161 12.23 9.35 7.07
CA THR A 161 11.70 9.09 8.41
C THR A 161 10.18 8.91 8.39
N GLU A 162 9.47 9.75 7.63
CA GLU A 162 8.02 9.65 7.43
C GLU A 162 7.65 8.33 6.72
N TYR A 163 8.40 7.97 5.66
CA TYR A 163 8.27 6.67 5.00
C TYR A 163 8.45 5.50 5.97
N GLU A 164 9.50 5.49 6.79
CA GLU A 164 9.78 4.39 7.73
C GLU A 164 8.70 4.26 8.82
N LEU A 165 8.14 5.39 9.28
CA LEU A 165 7.02 5.38 10.20
C LEU A 165 5.76 4.78 9.55
N GLY A 166 5.42 5.21 8.34
CA GLY A 166 4.31 4.66 7.56
C GLY A 166 4.48 3.15 7.31
N VAL A 167 5.71 2.72 7.00
CA VAL A 167 6.01 1.30 6.78
C VAL A 167 5.76 0.46 8.02
N ARG A 168 6.23 0.91 9.18
CA ARG A 168 6.01 0.19 10.45
C ARG A 168 4.52 0.07 10.77
N ASN A 169 3.80 1.19 10.72
CA ASN A 169 2.38 1.23 11.10
C ASN A 169 1.53 0.32 10.21
N LEU A 170 1.69 0.39 8.89
CA LEU A 170 0.83 -0.38 7.99
C LEU A 170 1.23 -1.86 7.91
N SER A 171 2.52 -2.17 8.07
CA SER A 171 3.00 -3.57 8.12
C SER A 171 2.57 -4.29 9.39
N GLU A 172 2.40 -3.58 10.52
CA GLU A 172 1.83 -4.17 11.74
C GLU A 172 0.43 -4.76 11.48
N PHE A 173 -0.41 -4.03 10.73
CA PHE A 173 -1.75 -4.50 10.38
C PHE A 173 -1.76 -5.51 9.22
N LEU A 174 -1.14 -5.17 8.09
CA LEU A 174 -1.32 -5.98 6.87
C LEU A 174 -0.39 -7.19 6.80
N LEU A 175 0.77 -7.11 7.45
CA LEU A 175 1.81 -8.14 7.39
C LEU A 175 2.00 -8.91 8.70
N ASN A 176 1.14 -8.68 9.71
CA ASN A 176 1.28 -9.25 11.05
C ASN A 176 2.66 -8.95 11.67
N GLY A 177 3.19 -7.75 11.42
CA GLY A 177 4.51 -7.32 11.90
C GLY A 177 5.71 -7.89 11.12
N LEU A 178 5.50 -8.74 10.11
CA LEU A 178 6.56 -9.27 9.26
C LEU A 178 7.06 -8.23 8.25
N THR A 179 8.34 -8.30 7.92
CA THR A 179 8.97 -7.53 6.84
C THR A 179 8.91 -8.29 5.50
N LEU A 180 9.20 -7.58 4.41
CA LEU A 180 9.33 -8.22 3.09
C LEU A 180 10.44 -9.29 3.07
N SER A 181 11.53 -9.08 3.82
CA SER A 181 12.62 -10.05 3.95
C SER A 181 12.19 -11.31 4.69
N ASP A 182 11.45 -11.16 5.81
CA ASP A 182 10.93 -12.31 6.57
C ASP A 182 10.02 -13.18 5.70
N LEU A 183 9.14 -12.54 4.92
CA LEU A 183 8.27 -13.24 3.99
C LEU A 183 9.05 -13.96 2.88
N PHE A 184 10.13 -13.34 2.38
CA PHE A 184 11.01 -13.97 1.39
C PHE A 184 11.70 -15.21 1.96
N GLU A 185 12.30 -15.11 3.13
CA GLU A 185 12.98 -16.25 3.79
C GLU A 185 12.01 -17.42 4.04
N GLN A 186 10.79 -17.12 4.52
CA GLN A 186 9.73 -18.12 4.66
C GLN A 186 9.32 -18.78 3.33
N SER A 187 9.36 -18.05 2.21
CA SER A 187 9.01 -18.59 0.90
C SER A 187 10.07 -19.57 0.38
N VAL A 188 11.35 -19.30 0.67
CA VAL A 188 12.47 -20.16 0.29
C VAL A 188 12.51 -21.42 1.16
N ALA A 189 12.33 -21.28 2.48
CA ALA A 189 12.34 -22.41 3.41
C ALA A 189 11.19 -23.42 3.17
N LYS A 190 10.12 -23.03 2.48
CA LYS A 190 9.01 -23.94 2.10
C LYS A 190 9.25 -24.71 0.80
N GLN A 191 10.34 -24.43 0.09
CA GLN A 191 10.70 -25.10 -1.16
C GLN A 191 11.70 -26.25 -0.96
N GLU A 192 12.18 -26.44 0.27
CA GLU A 192 12.99 -27.59 0.74
C GLU A 192 12.11 -28.67 1.36
#